data_AF-A0AAW0P7T4-F1
#
_entry.id   AF-A0AAW0P7T4-F1
#
_cell.length_a   1.000
_cell.length_b   1.000
_cell.length_c   1.000
_cell.angle_alpha   90.00
_cell.angle_beta   90.00
_cell.angle_gamma   90.00
#
_symmetry.space_group_name_H-M   'P 1'
#
loop_
_entity.id
_entity.type
_entity.pdbx_description
1 polymer ?
#
loop_
_entity_poly.entity_id
_entity_poly.type
_entity_poly.pdbx_seq_one_letter_code
_entity_poly.pdbx_strand_id
1 'polypeptide(L)'
;MEMMMSLTTDEPIQLHVTPGKNGTTQIVWKNVPEHHLKDGAVVMLFRHHMDRWPQASLKLRSSEGSRDIPVSLREGLQDRLHKEEWFGQWMKEDWFKSFLSSDAVSINGKGNGKGNGYDAKLLLTVEKTGKACFLLFLREGSRLLKNEFYKSWVGLYKSNRENNKNYLKGQWQWARKFEQHWILNGYDTYSYCTDTAITSGLQARFMIRNYDERARTPEWS
;
A
#
# COMPACT_ATOMS: atom_id res chain seq x y z
N MET A 1 7.35 -55.00 -14.93
CA MET A 1 8.34 -53.95 -15.24
C MET A 1 7.71 -52.63 -14.82
N GLU A 2 7.76 -52.35 -13.52
CA GLU A 2 7.23 -51.13 -12.94
C GLU A 2 8.22 -50.00 -13.21
N MET A 3 7.77 -48.95 -13.91
CA MET A 3 8.48 -47.68 -13.97
C MET A 3 8.33 -47.00 -12.62
N MET A 4 9.42 -46.94 -11.86
CA MET A 4 9.53 -46.04 -10.72
C MET A 4 9.48 -44.60 -11.23
N MET A 5 8.38 -43.91 -10.94
CA MET A 5 8.33 -42.46 -10.98
C MET A 5 9.33 -41.92 -9.94
N SER A 6 10.37 -41.26 -10.42
CA SER A 6 11.27 -40.43 -9.62
C SER A 6 10.43 -39.36 -8.90
N LEU A 7 10.16 -39.56 -7.62
CA LEU A 7 9.67 -38.50 -6.74
C LEU A 7 10.82 -37.52 -6.52
N THR A 8 10.89 -36.46 -7.33
CA THR A 8 11.64 -35.27 -6.96
C THR A 8 11.02 -34.72 -5.69
N THR A 9 11.65 -35.00 -4.56
CA THR A 9 11.37 -34.32 -3.31
C THR A 9 11.94 -32.92 -3.48
N ASP A 10 11.09 -31.94 -3.80
CA ASP A 10 11.50 -30.54 -3.80
C ASP A 10 11.90 -30.19 -2.37
N GLU A 11 13.22 -30.09 -2.12
CA GLU A 11 13.71 -29.56 -0.86
C GLU A 11 13.17 -28.14 -0.67
N PRO A 12 12.72 -27.76 0.55
CA PRO A 12 12.17 -26.44 0.78
C PRO A 12 13.21 -25.37 0.49
N ILE A 13 12.76 -24.27 -0.11
CA ILE A 13 13.58 -23.07 -0.31
C ILE A 13 14.04 -22.57 1.06
N GLN A 14 15.35 -22.36 1.21
CA GLN A 14 15.92 -21.81 2.43
C GLN A 14 16.39 -20.39 2.17
N LEU A 15 16.00 -19.48 3.06
CA LEU A 15 16.43 -18.09 3.04
C LEU A 15 16.81 -17.70 4.46
N HIS A 16 18.01 -17.15 4.61
CA HIS A 16 18.56 -16.76 5.90
C HIS A 16 19.23 -15.40 5.81
N VAL A 17 19.07 -14.64 6.88
CA VAL A 17 19.70 -13.35 7.08
C VAL A 17 20.70 -13.47 8.21
N THR A 18 21.96 -13.23 7.92
CA THR A 18 23.07 -13.38 8.87
C THR A 18 23.92 -12.10 8.93
N PRO A 19 24.73 -11.92 9.99
CA PRO A 19 25.71 -10.83 10.01
C PRO A 19 26.69 -10.95 8.85
N GLY A 20 26.83 -9.89 8.06
CA GLY A 20 27.81 -9.78 6.98
C GLY A 20 29.10 -9.09 7.43
N LYS A 21 30.01 -8.82 6.49
CA LYS A 21 31.26 -8.12 6.79
C LYS A 21 31.02 -6.64 7.06
N ASN A 22 31.86 -6.00 7.89
CA ASN A 22 31.83 -4.55 8.13
C ASN A 22 30.47 -3.99 8.57
N GLY A 23 29.70 -4.75 9.38
CA GLY A 23 28.39 -4.31 9.88
C GLY A 23 27.27 -4.34 8.83
N THR A 24 27.49 -5.01 7.70
CA THR A 24 26.47 -5.28 6.69
C THR A 24 25.63 -6.51 7.05
N THR A 25 24.60 -6.77 6.25
CA THR A 25 23.75 -7.96 6.35
C THR A 25 24.06 -8.88 5.19
N GLN A 26 24.25 -10.16 5.47
CA GLN A 26 24.41 -11.18 4.44
C GLN A 26 23.09 -11.90 4.24
N ILE A 27 22.66 -12.01 2.97
CA ILE A 27 21.56 -12.88 2.56
C ILE A 27 22.15 -14.18 2.06
N VAL A 28 21.67 -15.31 2.56
CA VAL A 28 22.03 -16.66 2.11
C VAL A 28 20.77 -17.35 1.60
N TRP A 29 20.83 -17.92 0.40
CA TRP A 29 19.72 -18.66 -0.19
C TRP A 29 20.19 -20.04 -0.66
N LYS A 30 19.29 -21.03 -0.58
CA LYS A 30 19.50 -22.38 -1.11
C LYS A 30 18.21 -22.93 -1.68
N ASN A 31 18.36 -23.91 -2.56
CA ASN A 31 17.27 -24.68 -3.15
C ASN A 31 16.24 -23.81 -3.89
N VAL A 32 16.65 -22.66 -4.45
CA VAL A 32 15.74 -21.83 -5.26
C VAL A 32 15.55 -22.51 -6.62
N PRO A 33 14.33 -22.97 -6.95
CA PRO A 33 14.09 -23.70 -8.19
C PRO A 33 14.39 -22.86 -9.44
N GLU A 34 14.86 -23.51 -10.50
CA GLU A 34 15.28 -22.84 -11.74
C GLU A 34 14.13 -22.04 -12.39
N HIS A 35 12.89 -22.54 -12.29
CA HIS A 35 11.73 -21.82 -12.80
C HIS A 35 11.51 -20.47 -12.08
N HIS A 36 11.73 -20.40 -10.76
CA HIS A 36 11.68 -19.13 -10.03
C HIS A 36 12.79 -18.17 -10.45
N LEU A 37 13.99 -18.68 -10.78
CA LEU A 37 15.10 -17.85 -11.28
C LEU A 37 14.80 -17.29 -12.67
N LYS A 38 14.24 -18.11 -13.58
CA LYS A 38 13.81 -17.70 -14.93
C LYS A 38 12.71 -16.64 -14.86
N ASP A 39 11.83 -16.77 -13.88
CA ASP A 39 10.77 -15.82 -13.56
C ASP A 39 11.28 -14.53 -12.89
N GLY A 40 12.58 -14.43 -12.60
CA GLY A 40 13.20 -13.27 -11.98
C GLY A 40 13.05 -13.25 -10.46
N ALA A 41 13.41 -14.32 -9.76
CA ALA A 41 13.41 -14.33 -8.29
C ALA A 41 14.23 -13.16 -7.69
N VAL A 42 13.65 -12.50 -6.70
CA VAL A 42 14.25 -11.38 -5.95
C VAL A 42 14.02 -11.59 -4.46
N VAL A 43 15.09 -11.45 -3.67
CA VAL A 43 14.98 -11.36 -2.21
C VAL A 43 14.83 -9.91 -1.79
N MET A 44 13.91 -9.63 -0.87
CA MET A 44 13.63 -8.30 -0.36
C MET A 44 13.80 -8.26 1.14
N LEU A 45 14.49 -7.23 1.63
CA LEU A 45 14.75 -7.02 3.06
C LEU A 45 13.83 -5.93 3.60
N PHE A 46 13.05 -6.26 4.61
CA PHE A 46 12.12 -5.37 5.31
C PHE A 46 12.60 -5.12 6.73
N ARG A 47 12.54 -3.88 7.20
CA ARG A 47 12.95 -3.54 8.57
C ARG A 47 11.99 -4.12 9.62
N HIS A 48 10.73 -4.29 9.27
CA HIS A 48 9.69 -4.89 10.09
C HIS A 48 8.70 -5.68 9.23
N HIS A 49 8.02 -6.65 9.84
CA HIS A 49 7.07 -7.51 9.11
C HIS A 49 5.89 -6.75 8.47
N MET A 50 5.57 -5.58 9.01
CA MET A 50 4.51 -4.71 8.49
C MET A 50 5.02 -3.66 7.48
N ASP A 51 6.32 -3.65 7.17
CA ASP A 51 6.88 -2.61 6.31
C ASP A 51 6.46 -2.77 4.86
N ARG A 52 6.06 -1.64 4.27
CA ARG A 52 5.53 -1.54 2.91
C ARG A 52 6.62 -1.44 1.84
N TRP A 53 7.85 -1.13 2.23
CA TRP A 53 8.95 -0.90 1.31
C TRP A 53 10.18 -1.64 1.80
N PRO A 54 10.81 -2.46 0.94
CA PRO A 54 12.06 -3.07 1.32
C PRO A 54 13.13 -1.99 1.45
N GLN A 55 14.01 -2.16 2.42
CA GLN A 55 15.22 -1.34 2.55
C GLN A 55 16.25 -1.69 1.48
N ALA A 56 16.21 -2.93 0.98
CA ALA A 56 17.07 -3.40 -0.10
C ALA A 56 16.44 -4.60 -0.82
N SER A 57 16.86 -4.80 -2.07
CA SER A 57 16.45 -5.93 -2.91
C SER A 57 17.66 -6.58 -3.57
N LEU A 58 17.62 -7.90 -3.73
CA LEU A 58 18.65 -8.69 -4.39
C LEU A 58 18.02 -9.64 -5.41
N LYS A 59 18.27 -9.40 -6.70
CA LYS A 59 17.91 -10.35 -7.76
C LYS A 59 18.80 -11.59 -7.69
N LEU A 60 18.17 -12.77 -7.65
CA LEU A 60 18.84 -14.05 -7.63
C LEU A 60 19.16 -14.51 -9.06
N ARG A 61 20.33 -15.12 -9.23
CA ARG A 61 20.81 -15.63 -10.53
C ARG A 61 21.22 -17.11 -10.47
N SER A 62 21.15 -17.73 -9.30
CA SER A 62 21.57 -19.10 -9.02
C SER A 62 20.65 -19.69 -7.95
N SER A 63 20.54 -21.03 -7.94
CA SER A 63 19.71 -21.77 -6.96
C SER A 63 20.21 -21.63 -5.53
N GLU A 64 21.50 -21.35 -5.37
CA GLU A 64 22.17 -21.15 -4.09
C GLU A 64 23.21 -20.03 -4.18
N GLY A 65 23.49 -19.41 -3.03
CA GLY A 65 24.52 -18.40 -2.92
C GLY A 65 24.42 -17.57 -1.65
N SER A 66 25.33 -16.61 -1.55
CA SER A 66 25.31 -15.60 -0.49
C SER A 66 25.78 -14.25 -1.02
N ARG A 67 25.26 -13.16 -0.44
CA ARG A 67 25.69 -11.80 -0.79
C ARG A 67 25.51 -10.83 0.37
N ASP A 68 26.54 -10.01 0.58
CA ASP A 68 26.51 -8.89 1.52
C ASP A 68 25.74 -7.71 0.90
N ILE A 69 24.82 -7.13 1.68
CA ILE A 69 23.97 -6.00 1.34
C ILE A 69 24.24 -4.89 2.36
N PRO A 70 24.38 -3.61 1.95
CA PRO A 70 24.72 -2.48 2.83
C PRO A 70 23.54 -2.02 3.73
N VAL A 71 22.86 -2.97 4.36
CA VAL A 71 21.85 -2.77 5.41
C VAL A 71 22.42 -3.37 6.69
N SER A 72 22.33 -2.67 7.82
CA SER A 72 22.79 -3.21 9.10
C SER A 72 21.83 -4.26 9.62
N LEU A 73 22.35 -5.39 10.11
CA LEU A 73 21.55 -6.41 10.78
C LEU A 73 20.93 -5.82 12.05
N ARG A 74 19.62 -5.96 12.22
CA ARG A 74 18.86 -5.46 13.38
C ARG A 74 17.76 -6.46 13.72
N GLU A 75 17.36 -6.47 14.99
CA GLU A 75 16.21 -7.22 15.45
C GLU A 75 14.94 -6.79 14.68
N GLY A 76 14.19 -7.77 14.15
CA GLY A 76 12.99 -7.53 13.35
C GLY A 76 13.20 -7.44 11.82
N LEU A 77 14.46 -7.46 11.33
CA LEU A 77 14.76 -7.50 9.90
C LEU A 77 14.24 -8.82 9.30
N GLN A 78 13.46 -8.74 8.21
CA GLN A 78 12.86 -9.89 7.54
C GLN A 78 13.22 -9.94 6.06
N ASP A 79 13.51 -11.13 5.59
CA ASP A 79 13.73 -11.51 4.20
C ASP A 79 12.49 -12.16 3.60
N ARG A 80 12.22 -11.85 2.33
CA ARG A 80 11.10 -12.43 1.57
C ARG A 80 11.51 -12.68 0.13
N LEU A 81 11.14 -13.84 -0.41
CA LEU A 81 11.34 -14.18 -1.81
C LEU A 81 10.13 -13.71 -2.64
N HIS A 82 10.38 -13.00 -3.72
CA HIS A 82 9.39 -12.46 -4.64
C HIS A 82 9.81 -12.69 -6.10
N LYS A 83 8.88 -12.49 -7.04
CA LYS A 83 9.13 -12.48 -8.48
C LYS A 83 9.38 -11.04 -8.98
N GLU A 84 10.27 -10.82 -9.95
CA GLU A 84 10.64 -9.49 -10.45
C GLU A 84 9.48 -8.79 -11.16
N GLU A 85 8.74 -9.52 -12.01
CA GLU A 85 7.49 -9.04 -12.62
C GLU A 85 6.43 -8.71 -11.56
N TRP A 86 6.50 -9.37 -10.40
CA TRP A 86 5.62 -9.10 -9.27
C TRP A 86 6.00 -7.85 -8.51
N PHE A 87 7.22 -7.32 -8.52
CA PHE A 87 7.51 -6.12 -7.72
C PHE A 87 6.70 -4.89 -8.18
N GLY A 88 6.37 -4.81 -9.47
CA GLY A 88 5.43 -3.81 -10.02
C GLY A 88 3.94 -4.19 -9.94
N GLN A 89 3.60 -5.49 -9.94
CA GLN A 89 2.20 -5.99 -9.97
C GLN A 89 1.63 -6.44 -8.61
N TRP A 90 2.43 -6.99 -7.68
CA TRP A 90 2.06 -7.22 -6.27
C TRP A 90 1.71 -5.93 -5.53
N MET A 91 2.36 -4.82 -5.92
CA MET A 91 1.98 -3.47 -5.49
C MET A 91 0.55 -3.09 -5.92
N LYS A 92 -0.04 -3.80 -6.91
CA LYS A 92 -1.31 -3.42 -7.53
C LYS A 92 -2.53 -4.25 -7.12
N GLU A 93 -2.41 -5.54 -6.83
CA GLU A 93 -3.62 -6.41 -6.75
C GLU A 93 -3.92 -7.00 -5.36
N ASP A 94 -2.97 -7.65 -4.68
CA ASP A 94 -3.28 -8.39 -3.44
C ASP A 94 -3.41 -7.51 -2.20
N TRP A 95 -2.56 -6.48 -2.06
CA TRP A 95 -2.77 -5.45 -1.03
C TRP A 95 -4.06 -4.67 -1.29
N PHE A 96 -4.38 -4.36 -2.54
CA PHE A 96 -5.58 -3.59 -2.89
C PHE A 96 -6.89 -4.37 -2.67
N LYS A 97 -6.93 -5.69 -2.92
CA LYS A 97 -8.12 -6.51 -2.60
C LYS A 97 -8.39 -6.60 -1.09
N SER A 98 -7.33 -6.71 -0.28
CA SER A 98 -7.47 -6.71 1.18
C SER A 98 -7.77 -5.31 1.75
N PHE A 99 -7.21 -4.24 1.14
CA PHE A 99 -7.27 -2.87 1.64
C PHE A 99 -8.45 -2.03 1.11
N LEU A 100 -8.91 -2.27 -0.12
CA LEU A 100 -10.16 -1.70 -0.63
C LEU A 100 -11.40 -2.29 0.04
N SER A 101 -11.29 -3.49 0.61
CA SER A 101 -12.46 -4.23 1.11
C SER A 101 -12.79 -3.96 2.57
N SER A 102 -11.84 -3.51 3.42
CA SER A 102 -12.14 -3.18 4.82
C SER A 102 -12.30 -1.69 5.12
N ASP A 103 -11.40 -0.81 4.66
CA ASP A 103 -11.29 0.56 5.22
C ASP A 103 -11.50 1.70 4.23
N ALA A 104 -11.41 1.45 2.91
CA ALA A 104 -11.73 2.44 1.89
C ALA A 104 -13.25 2.58 1.75
N VAL A 105 -13.75 3.81 1.91
CA VAL A 105 -15.18 4.10 1.91
C VAL A 105 -15.62 4.71 0.58
N SER A 106 -16.72 4.21 0.03
CA SER A 106 -17.31 4.73 -1.21
C SER A 106 -17.80 6.17 -1.02
N ILE A 107 -17.62 7.01 -2.05
CA ILE A 107 -18.12 8.38 -2.06
C ILE A 107 -19.53 8.40 -2.67
N ASN A 108 -20.51 8.76 -1.86
CA ASN A 108 -21.91 8.75 -2.26
C ASN A 108 -22.25 9.89 -3.23
N GLY A 109 -23.01 9.60 -4.29
CA GLY A 109 -23.57 10.62 -5.17
C GLY A 109 -24.86 11.23 -4.61
N LYS A 110 -25.49 12.13 -5.37
CA LYS A 110 -26.75 12.79 -4.97
C LYS A 110 -27.92 11.82 -5.03
N GLY A 111 -28.36 11.31 -3.88
CA GLY A 111 -29.63 10.60 -3.72
C GLY A 111 -29.70 9.80 -2.42
N ASN A 112 -30.82 9.91 -1.68
CA ASN A 112 -31.10 9.14 -0.46
C ASN A 112 -31.55 7.70 -0.80
N GLY A 113 -30.77 6.96 -1.59
CA GLY A 113 -31.18 5.64 -2.05
C GLY A 113 -30.05 4.87 -2.72
N LYS A 114 -29.85 3.64 -2.25
CA LYS A 114 -28.94 2.62 -2.78
C LYS A 114 -28.81 2.69 -4.31
N GLY A 115 -27.60 2.95 -4.82
CA GLY A 115 -27.24 2.69 -6.21
C GLY A 115 -26.42 3.75 -6.94
N ASN A 116 -26.53 5.04 -6.59
CA ASN A 116 -25.91 6.13 -7.35
C ASN A 116 -24.69 6.74 -6.63
N GLY A 117 -23.75 5.91 -6.20
CA GLY A 117 -22.44 6.35 -5.73
C GLY A 117 -21.61 6.94 -6.87
N TYR A 118 -20.69 7.86 -6.56
CA TYR A 118 -19.59 8.10 -7.50
C TYR A 118 -18.74 6.84 -7.57
N ASP A 119 -18.17 6.54 -8.75
CA ASP A 119 -17.17 5.48 -8.87
C ASP A 119 -15.83 5.98 -8.34
N ALA A 120 -15.83 6.21 -7.02
CA ALA A 120 -14.79 6.87 -6.28
C ALA A 120 -14.80 6.42 -4.82
N LYS A 121 -13.60 6.33 -4.23
CA LYS A 121 -13.40 5.92 -2.83
C LYS A 121 -12.45 6.87 -2.11
N LEU A 122 -12.69 7.06 -0.82
CA LEU A 122 -11.81 7.78 0.10
C LEU A 122 -11.19 6.79 1.09
N LEU A 123 -9.93 7.05 1.43
CA LEU A 123 -9.20 6.32 2.44
C LEU A 123 -8.32 7.26 3.26
N LEU A 124 -8.24 7.00 4.57
CA LEU A 124 -7.25 7.57 5.46
C LEU A 124 -6.11 6.56 5.63
N THR A 125 -4.86 7.01 5.46
CA THR A 125 -3.67 6.19 5.63
C THR A 125 -2.56 6.98 6.31
N VAL A 126 -1.42 6.34 6.53
CA VAL A 126 -0.23 6.94 7.13
C VAL A 126 0.97 6.84 6.18
N GLU A 127 1.73 7.92 6.06
CA GLU A 127 3.03 7.93 5.36
C GLU A 127 4.15 7.34 6.24
N LYS A 128 5.32 7.06 5.66
CA LYS A 128 6.53 6.61 6.35
C LYS A 128 6.94 7.51 7.54
N THR A 129 6.64 8.80 7.47
CA THR A 129 6.94 9.79 8.51
C THR A 129 5.95 9.76 9.69
N GLY A 130 4.93 8.89 9.63
CA GLY A 130 3.86 8.83 10.62
C GLY A 130 2.74 9.84 10.39
N LYS A 131 2.79 10.62 9.29
CA LYS A 131 1.78 11.63 8.97
C LYS A 131 0.52 11.04 8.34
N ALA A 132 -0.64 11.59 8.71
CA ALA A 132 -1.93 11.22 8.16
C ALA A 132 -2.07 11.71 6.71
N CYS A 133 -2.50 10.83 5.82
CA CYS A 133 -2.70 11.10 4.40
C CYS A 133 -4.06 10.65 3.91
N PHE A 134 -4.59 11.36 2.94
CA PHE A 134 -5.82 11.02 2.24
C PHE A 134 -5.46 10.41 0.89
N LEU A 135 -6.11 9.29 0.55
CA LEU A 135 -6.08 8.73 -0.80
C LEU A 135 -7.48 8.81 -1.39
N LEU A 136 -7.55 9.32 -2.62
CA LEU A 136 -8.74 9.27 -3.47
C LEU A 136 -8.47 8.33 -4.62
N PHE A 137 -9.36 7.34 -4.77
CA PHE A 137 -9.40 6.46 -5.92
C PHE A 137 -10.56 6.90 -6.78
N LEU A 138 -10.30 7.23 -8.04
CA LEU A 138 -11.34 7.65 -9.00
C LEU A 138 -11.27 6.73 -10.20
N ARG A 139 -12.40 6.29 -10.75
CA ARG A 139 -12.38 5.46 -11.96
C ARG A 139 -11.49 6.11 -13.02
N GLU A 140 -10.62 5.30 -13.62
CA GLU A 140 -9.70 5.72 -14.67
C GLU A 140 -10.46 6.42 -15.81
N GLY A 141 -9.90 7.53 -16.26
CA GLY A 141 -10.51 8.35 -17.32
C GLY A 141 -11.74 9.15 -16.87
N SER A 142 -12.15 9.06 -15.59
CA SER A 142 -13.25 9.85 -15.08
C SER A 142 -12.92 11.35 -15.08
N ARG A 143 -13.93 12.17 -15.35
CA ARG A 143 -13.83 13.63 -15.28
C ARG A 143 -14.26 14.19 -13.92
N LEU A 144 -14.30 13.35 -12.88
CA LEU A 144 -14.84 13.71 -11.57
C LEU A 144 -14.12 14.92 -10.96
N LEU A 145 -12.78 14.92 -10.91
CA LEU A 145 -12.00 16.06 -10.37
C LEU A 145 -12.20 17.37 -11.13
N LYS A 146 -12.40 17.29 -12.45
CA LYS A 146 -12.61 18.48 -13.29
C LYS A 146 -14.03 19.03 -13.18
N ASN A 147 -15.00 18.19 -12.81
CA ASN A 147 -16.42 18.51 -12.82
C ASN A 147 -17.01 18.48 -11.40
N GLU A 148 -17.49 17.31 -10.98
CA GLU A 148 -18.24 17.12 -9.73
C GLU A 148 -17.41 17.48 -8.49
N PHE A 149 -16.15 17.06 -8.47
CA PHE A 149 -15.20 17.20 -7.36
C PHE A 149 -14.35 18.47 -7.46
N TYR A 150 -14.64 19.36 -8.41
CA TYR A 150 -13.85 20.58 -8.60
C TYR A 150 -13.80 21.49 -7.35
N LYS A 151 -14.91 21.52 -6.59
CA LYS A 151 -15.02 22.23 -5.30
C LYS A 151 -15.15 21.28 -4.11
N SER A 152 -14.76 20.01 -4.27
CA SER A 152 -14.74 19.08 -3.16
C SER A 152 -13.41 19.16 -2.41
N TRP A 153 -13.43 18.73 -1.17
CA TRP A 153 -12.26 18.76 -0.29
C TRP A 153 -12.34 17.63 0.73
N VAL A 154 -11.18 17.27 1.26
CA VAL A 154 -11.07 16.28 2.34
C VAL A 154 -10.48 16.98 3.56
N GLY A 155 -11.07 16.75 4.72
CA GLY A 155 -10.58 17.24 6.00
C GLY A 155 -10.28 16.10 6.97
N LEU A 156 -9.31 16.33 7.84
CA LEU A 156 -8.99 15.46 8.97
C LEU A 156 -9.75 15.92 10.23
N TYR A 157 -10.31 14.99 10.98
CA TYR A 157 -11.12 15.23 12.17
C TYR A 157 -10.57 14.42 13.34
N LYS A 158 -10.78 14.92 14.56
CA LYS A 158 -10.36 14.24 15.79
C LYS A 158 -11.21 13.02 16.15
N SER A 159 -12.46 12.98 15.67
CA SER A 159 -13.40 11.89 15.91
C SER A 159 -14.59 11.96 14.95
N ASN A 160 -15.42 10.92 14.98
CA ASN A 160 -16.69 10.81 14.26
C ASN A 160 -17.81 11.74 14.77
N ARG A 161 -17.63 12.31 15.97
CA ARG A 161 -18.63 13.19 16.62
C ARG A 161 -18.48 14.65 16.22
N GLU A 162 -17.34 15.00 15.63
CA GLU A 162 -17.08 16.37 15.20
C GLU A 162 -18.07 16.83 14.14
N ASN A 163 -18.49 18.10 14.24
CA ASN A 163 -19.26 18.75 13.19
C ASN A 163 -18.41 18.86 11.91
N ASN A 164 -19.05 18.82 10.74
CA ASN A 164 -18.35 18.94 9.46
C ASN A 164 -17.56 20.26 9.30
N LYS A 165 -17.90 21.30 10.07
CA LYS A 165 -17.16 22.56 10.11
C LYS A 165 -15.90 22.51 11.01
N ASN A 166 -15.78 21.50 11.87
CA ASN A 166 -14.74 21.37 12.89
C ASN A 166 -13.63 20.40 12.47
N TYR A 167 -13.18 20.50 11.22
CA TYR A 167 -11.95 19.82 10.82
C TYR A 167 -10.74 20.43 11.54
N LEU A 168 -9.68 19.65 11.71
CA LEU A 168 -8.43 20.12 12.29
C LEU A 168 -7.87 21.30 11.49
N LYS A 169 -7.57 22.41 12.17
CA LYS A 169 -7.12 23.65 11.53
C LYS A 169 -5.89 23.40 10.65
N GLY A 170 -6.03 23.74 9.36
CA GLY A 170 -4.97 23.53 8.36
C GLY A 170 -4.77 22.10 7.87
N GLN A 171 -5.56 21.13 8.34
CA GLN A 171 -5.43 19.71 7.98
C GLN A 171 -6.53 19.28 7.01
N TRP A 172 -6.60 19.98 5.89
CA TRP A 172 -7.56 19.74 4.83
C TRP A 172 -6.98 20.18 3.48
N GLN A 173 -7.51 19.64 2.40
CA GLN A 173 -7.10 20.03 1.05
C GLN A 173 -8.23 19.85 0.04
N TRP A 174 -8.26 20.74 -0.95
CA TRP A 174 -9.13 20.59 -2.13
C TRP A 174 -8.76 19.32 -2.91
N ALA A 175 -9.74 18.51 -3.30
CA ALA A 175 -9.47 17.27 -4.03
C ALA A 175 -8.68 17.50 -5.33
N ARG A 176 -8.98 18.59 -6.06
CA ARG A 176 -8.24 18.99 -7.28
C ARG A 176 -6.76 19.35 -7.06
N LYS A 177 -6.33 19.53 -5.81
CA LYS A 177 -4.94 19.84 -5.43
C LYS A 177 -4.18 18.61 -4.94
N PHE A 178 -4.83 17.45 -4.91
CA PHE A 178 -4.14 16.21 -4.60
C PHE A 178 -3.18 15.88 -5.73
N GLU A 179 -2.03 15.32 -5.37
CA GLU A 179 -1.03 14.90 -6.33
C GLU A 179 -1.50 13.60 -6.99
N GLN A 180 -1.45 13.55 -8.32
CA GLN A 180 -1.74 12.33 -9.06
C GLN A 180 -0.55 11.38 -8.98
N HIS A 181 -0.83 10.11 -8.76
CA HIS A 181 0.19 9.07 -8.68
C HIS A 181 -0.03 8.02 -9.78
N TRP A 182 -0.22 6.77 -9.39
CA TRP A 182 -0.33 5.62 -10.27
C TRP A 182 -1.79 5.25 -10.57
N ILE A 183 -1.96 4.51 -11.67
CA ILE A 183 -3.22 3.85 -12.04
C ILE A 183 -3.21 2.44 -11.44
N LEU A 184 -4.31 2.09 -10.79
CA LEU A 184 -4.49 0.90 -9.97
C LEU A 184 -5.84 0.23 -10.27
N ASN A 185 -5.83 -0.93 -10.93
CA ASN A 185 -7.02 -1.73 -11.21
C ASN A 185 -8.20 -0.90 -11.80
N GLY A 186 -7.90 -0.06 -12.80
CA GLY A 186 -8.89 0.81 -13.43
C GLY A 186 -9.28 2.05 -12.61
N TYR A 187 -8.50 2.43 -11.60
CA TYR A 187 -8.64 3.68 -10.85
C TYR A 187 -7.39 4.54 -10.92
N ASP A 188 -7.56 5.84 -11.20
CA ASP A 188 -6.55 6.86 -10.96
C ASP A 188 -6.47 7.16 -9.46
N THR A 189 -5.26 7.14 -8.90
CA THR A 189 -5.01 7.45 -7.48
C THR A 189 -4.46 8.85 -7.29
N TYR A 190 -5.03 9.57 -6.33
CA TYR A 190 -4.61 10.91 -5.93
C TYR A 190 -4.37 10.95 -4.43
N SER A 191 -3.35 11.66 -3.96
CA SER A 191 -3.06 11.75 -2.53
C SER A 191 -2.74 13.15 -2.04
N TYR A 192 -2.93 13.34 -0.73
CA TYR A 192 -2.46 14.49 0.00
C TYR A 192 -2.11 14.07 1.42
N CYS A 193 -0.92 14.43 1.89
CA CYS A 193 -0.49 14.21 3.25
C CYS A 193 -0.60 15.50 4.06
N THR A 194 -1.19 15.38 5.24
CA THR A 194 -1.26 16.44 6.24
C THR A 194 0.07 16.53 7.01
N ASP A 195 0.27 17.59 7.78
CA ASP A 195 1.40 17.67 8.72
C ASP A 195 1.10 17.04 10.09
N THR A 196 -0.08 16.44 10.24
CA THR A 196 -0.53 15.81 11.49
C THR A 196 -0.04 14.38 11.56
N ALA A 197 0.66 14.03 12.65
CA ALA A 197 0.95 12.64 12.98
C ALA A 197 -0.35 11.87 13.18
N ILE A 198 -0.44 10.67 12.61
CA ILE A 198 -1.63 9.84 12.75
C ILE A 198 -1.71 9.32 14.19
N THR A 199 -2.88 9.47 14.80
CA THR A 199 -3.17 9.00 16.16
C THR A 199 -4.54 8.32 16.18
N SER A 200 -4.78 7.51 17.20
CA SER A 200 -6.08 6.89 17.40
C SER A 200 -7.21 7.94 17.45
N GLY A 201 -8.36 7.59 16.87
CA GLY A 201 -9.55 8.46 16.77
C GLY A 201 -9.61 9.34 15.52
N LEU A 202 -8.50 9.54 14.82
CA LEU A 202 -8.49 10.40 13.63
C LEU A 202 -9.34 9.83 12.49
N GLN A 203 -9.98 10.72 11.74
CA GLN A 203 -10.89 10.35 10.66
C GLN A 203 -10.78 11.32 9.50
N ALA A 204 -10.86 10.82 8.26
CA ALA A 204 -10.99 11.65 7.07
C ALA A 204 -12.45 11.70 6.61
N ARG A 205 -12.87 12.87 6.12
CA ARG A 205 -14.20 13.05 5.52
C ARG A 205 -14.12 13.78 4.21
N PHE A 206 -14.82 13.27 3.20
CA PHE A 206 -14.95 13.90 1.90
C PHE A 206 -16.19 14.78 1.87
N MET A 207 -15.99 16.04 1.53
CA MET A 207 -17.05 17.04 1.40
C MET A 207 -17.20 17.41 -0.07
N ILE A 208 -18.40 17.21 -0.64
CA ILE A 208 -18.62 17.57 -2.05
C ILE A 208 -18.63 19.08 -2.23
N ARG A 209 -19.38 19.83 -1.39
CA ARG A 209 -19.51 21.31 -1.34
C ARG A 209 -20.11 21.71 0.01
N ASN A 210 -19.86 22.94 0.50
CA ASN A 210 -20.56 23.53 1.66
C ASN A 210 -20.77 22.60 2.87
N TYR A 211 -19.76 21.78 3.22
CA TYR A 211 -19.82 20.82 4.33
C TYR A 211 -20.83 19.66 4.15
N ASP A 212 -21.32 19.43 2.93
CA ASP A 212 -22.10 18.26 2.51
C ASP A 212 -21.18 17.03 2.39
N GLU A 213 -21.19 16.20 3.43
CA GLU A 213 -20.36 15.00 3.54
C GLU A 213 -20.88 13.89 2.63
N ARG A 214 -19.98 13.31 1.83
CA ARG A 214 -20.28 12.17 0.95
C ARG A 214 -19.53 10.91 1.29
N ALA A 215 -18.48 11.00 2.10
CA ALA A 215 -17.78 9.85 2.63
C ALA A 215 -17.11 10.18 3.96
N ARG A 216 -17.00 9.17 4.81
CA ARG A 216 -16.37 9.23 6.13
C ARG A 216 -15.66 7.93 6.38
N THR A 217 -14.35 7.99 6.62
CA THR A 217 -13.57 6.78 6.94
C THR A 217 -13.92 6.28 8.34
N PRO A 218 -13.59 5.03 8.69
CA PRO A 218 -13.48 4.65 10.09
C PRO A 218 -12.52 5.58 10.85
N GLU A 219 -12.64 5.61 12.19
CA GLU A 219 -11.61 6.21 13.03
C GLU A 219 -10.35 5.35 12.99
N TRP A 220 -9.18 5.97 13.01
CA TRP A 220 -7.90 5.29 13.04
C TRP A 220 -7.72 4.59 14.38
N SER A 221 -7.30 3.32 14.36
CA SER A 221 -7.03 2.49 15.54
C SER A 221 -5.55 2.30 15.75
#